data_AF-A0A2X2UWP3-F1
#
_entry.id   AF-A0A2X2UWP3-F1
#
_cell.length_a   1.000
_cell.length_b   1.000
_cell.length_c   1.000
_cell.angle_alpha   90.00
_cell.angle_beta   90.00
_cell.angle_gamma   90.00
#
_symmetry.space_group_name_H-M   'P 1'
#
loop_
_entity.id
_entity.type
_entity.pdbx_description
1 polymer ?
#
loop_
_entity_poly.entity_id
_entity_poly.type
_entity_poly.pdbx_seq_one_letter_code
_entity_poly.pdbx_strand_id
1 'polypeptide(L)'
;MQCALYDAGRCRSCQWIVQPICDQLSAKTADLKGLLADFSVEQWCAPVSGPEQAFRNKAKMVVSGSVEKPLLGMLHRDGTPEDLSDCPLYPDTFAPFSPR
;
A
#
# COMPACT_ATOMS: atom_id res chain seq x y z
N MET A 1 -1.96 -9.67 -5.22
CA MET A 1 -1.16 -8.65 -5.95
C MET A 1 0.31 -9.08 -6.03
N GLN A 2 1.00 -8.84 -7.14
CA GLN A 2 2.47 -8.92 -7.23
C GLN A 2 3.08 -7.50 -7.23
N CYS A 3 4.19 -7.29 -6.52
CA CYS A 3 4.83 -5.98 -6.41
C CYS A 3 6.36 -6.13 -6.39
N ALA A 4 7.02 -5.72 -7.48
CA ALA A 4 8.46 -5.87 -7.63
C ALA A 4 9.26 -5.17 -6.51
N LEU A 5 8.80 -4.03 -6.01
CA LEU A 5 9.45 -3.31 -4.90
C LEU A 5 9.40 -4.09 -3.59
N TYR A 6 8.29 -4.80 -3.34
CA TYR A 6 8.17 -5.68 -2.18
C TYR A 6 9.04 -6.92 -2.37
N ASP A 7 8.99 -7.55 -3.54
CA ASP A 7 9.76 -8.78 -3.80
C ASP A 7 11.26 -8.53 -3.70
N ALA A 8 11.73 -7.35 -4.15
CA ALA A 8 13.12 -6.91 -4.02
C ALA A 8 13.50 -6.43 -2.60
N GLY A 9 12.56 -6.37 -1.65
CA GLY A 9 12.80 -5.89 -0.29
C GLY A 9 13.04 -4.39 -0.14
N ARG A 10 12.78 -3.63 -1.21
CA ARG A 10 12.95 -2.17 -1.29
C ARG A 10 11.77 -1.42 -0.67
N CYS A 11 10.59 -2.01 -0.57
CA CYS A 11 9.45 -1.40 0.10
C CYS A 11 8.72 -2.40 1.00
N ARG A 12 8.36 -1.95 2.22
CA ARG A 12 7.61 -2.75 3.22
C ARG A 12 6.33 -2.06 3.69
N SER A 13 5.86 -1.06 2.95
CA SER A 13 4.63 -0.32 3.28
C SER A 13 3.37 -1.21 3.25
N CYS A 14 3.37 -2.28 2.45
CA CYS A 14 2.26 -3.23 2.36
C CYS A 14 2.52 -4.45 3.25
N GLN A 15 2.08 -4.41 4.50
CA GLN A 15 2.37 -5.46 5.50
C GLN A 15 1.85 -6.85 5.08
N TRP A 16 0.66 -6.92 4.47
CA TRP A 16 -0.06 -8.17 4.22
C TRP A 16 -0.11 -8.57 2.74
N ILE A 17 0.74 -7.99 1.89
CA ILE A 17 0.68 -8.20 0.44
C ILE A 17 0.79 -9.68 0.00
N VAL A 18 1.45 -10.51 0.81
CA VAL A 18 1.60 -11.96 0.57
C VAL A 18 0.37 -12.79 0.99
N GLN A 19 -0.58 -12.19 1.70
CA GLN A 19 -1.79 -12.87 2.16
C GLN A 19 -2.93 -12.66 1.15
N PRO A 20 -3.66 -13.73 0.76
CA PRO A 20 -4.89 -13.59 -0.01
C PRO A 20 -5.88 -12.65 0.67
N ILE A 21 -6.64 -11.87 -0.12
CA ILE A 21 -7.58 -10.88 0.44
C ILE A 21 -8.60 -11.50 1.39
N CYS A 22 -9.09 -12.72 1.10
CA CYS A 22 -10.03 -13.43 1.96
C CYS A 22 -9.45 -13.69 3.37
N ASP A 23 -8.16 -14.02 3.45
CA ASP A 23 -7.49 -14.29 4.72
C ASP A 23 -7.26 -12.98 5.48
N GLN A 24 -6.90 -11.91 4.78
CA GLN A 24 -6.79 -10.57 5.37
C GLN A 24 -8.13 -10.12 5.98
N LEU A 25 -9.24 -10.28 5.26
CA LEU A 25 -10.57 -9.90 5.73
C LEU A 25 -11.00 -10.73 6.93
N SER A 26 -10.72 -12.04 6.90
CA SER A 26 -11.01 -12.95 8.00
C SER A 26 -10.23 -12.57 9.26
N ALA A 27 -8.92 -12.30 9.13
CA ALA A 27 -8.07 -11.86 10.23
C ALA A 27 -8.52 -10.51 10.83
N LYS A 28 -8.81 -9.51 9.98
CA LYS A 28 -9.33 -8.20 10.44
C LYS A 28 -10.68 -8.31 11.13
N THR A 29 -11.54 -9.20 10.65
CA THR A 29 -12.86 -9.42 11.25
C THR A 29 -12.74 -10.08 12.61
N ALA A 30 -11.83 -11.06 12.75
CA ALA A 30 -11.57 -11.71 14.04
C ALA A 30 -10.98 -10.72 15.05
N ASP A 31 -10.03 -9.90 14.63
CA ASP A 31 -9.43 -8.84 15.47
C ASP A 31 -10.48 -7.82 15.93
N LEU A 32 -11.31 -7.31 15.00
CA LEU A 32 -12.40 -6.40 15.32
C LEU A 32 -13.39 -6.99 16.35
N LYS A 33 -13.75 -8.26 16.21
CA LYS A 33 -14.63 -8.96 17.17
C LYS A 33 -13.98 -9.06 18.56
N GLY A 34 -12.67 -9.29 18.62
CA GLY A 34 -11.91 -9.27 19.87
C GLY A 34 -11.90 -7.89 20.52
N LEU A 35 -11.62 -6.84 19.73
CA LEU A 35 -11.59 -5.45 20.21
C LEU A 35 -12.95 -4.96 20.72
N LEU A 36 -14.05 -5.51 20.20
CA LEU A 36 -15.41 -5.14 20.59
C LEU A 36 -16.09 -6.15 21.53
N ALA A 37 -15.34 -7.08 22.11
CA ALA A 37 -15.90 -8.16 22.94
C ALA A 37 -16.73 -7.66 24.14
N ASP A 38 -16.40 -6.49 24.70
CA ASP A 38 -17.10 -5.89 25.83
C ASP A 38 -18.33 -5.05 25.43
N PHE A 39 -18.58 -4.89 24.13
CA PHE A 39 -19.69 -4.09 23.60
C PHE A 39 -20.78 -4.98 22.99
N SER A 40 -22.04 -4.59 23.19
CA SER A 40 -23.17 -5.24 22.51
C SER A 40 -23.23 -4.77 21.05
N VAL A 41 -22.80 -5.63 20.12
CA VAL A 41 -22.91 -5.40 18.68
C VAL A 41 -24.16 -6.10 18.17
N GLU A 42 -25.17 -5.33 17.75
CA GLU A 42 -26.46 -5.85 17.29
C GLU A 42 -26.32 -6.71 16.03
N GLN A 43 -25.45 -6.31 15.09
CA GLN A 43 -25.27 -7.02 13.82
C GLN A 43 -23.82 -6.95 13.33
N TRP A 44 -23.29 -8.10 12.93
CA TRP A 44 -22.04 -8.20 12.18
C TRP A 44 -22.35 -8.31 10.68
N CYS A 45 -21.96 -7.29 9.90
CA CYS A 45 -22.08 -7.32 8.44
C CYS A 45 -20.90 -8.04 7.78
N ALA A 46 -21.11 -8.54 6.55
CA ALA A 46 -20.02 -9.06 5.74
C ALA A 46 -19.01 -7.94 5.39
N PRO A 47 -17.70 -8.21 5.40
CA PRO A 47 -16.70 -7.23 4.97
C PRO A 47 -16.91 -6.82 3.51
N VAL A 48 -16.71 -5.54 3.22
CA VAL A 48 -16.71 -5.01 1.85
C VAL A 48 -15.27 -4.81 1.40
N SER A 49 -14.93 -5.36 0.24
CA SER A 49 -13.58 -5.24 -0.36
C SER A 49 -13.63 -4.61 -1.74
N GLY A 50 -12.60 -3.82 -2.05
CA GLY A 50 -12.36 -3.23 -3.36
C GLY A 50 -11.34 -4.01 -4.20
N PRO A 51 -10.87 -3.43 -5.31
CA PRO A 51 -9.82 -4.02 -6.13
C PRO A 51 -8.51 -4.12 -5.33
N GLU A 52 -7.69 -5.12 -5.65
CA GLU A 52 -6.38 -5.29 -5.00
C GLU A 52 -5.34 -4.26 -5.45
N GLN A 53 -5.55 -3.60 -6.60
CA GLN A 53 -4.59 -2.69 -7.25
C GLN A 53 -5.23 -1.33 -7.55
N ALA A 54 -4.40 -0.31 -7.81
CA ALA A 54 -4.80 1.03 -8.25
C ALA A 54 -5.82 1.75 -7.36
N PHE A 55 -6.03 1.31 -6.11
CA PHE A 55 -7.06 1.87 -5.23
C PHE A 55 -6.61 3.14 -4.50
N ARG A 56 -5.32 3.51 -4.56
CA ARG A 56 -4.78 4.66 -3.85
C ARG A 56 -4.68 5.88 -4.77
N ASN A 57 -5.74 6.68 -4.76
CA ASN A 57 -5.86 7.90 -5.57
C ASN A 57 -5.08 9.12 -5.04
N LYS A 58 -4.42 9.01 -3.88
CA LYS A 58 -3.58 10.06 -3.28
C LYS A 58 -2.32 9.44 -2.68
N ALA A 59 -1.18 10.03 -3.00
CA ALA A 59 0.11 9.69 -2.40
C ALA A 59 0.81 10.96 -1.93
N LYS A 60 1.49 10.87 -0.77
CA LYS A 60 2.47 11.86 -0.33
C LYS A 60 3.84 11.24 -0.55
N MET A 61 4.68 11.89 -1.33
CA MET A 61 5.99 11.40 -1.71
C MET A 61 7.06 12.42 -1.33
N VAL A 62 8.24 11.93 -0.95
CA VAL A 62 9.46 12.72 -0.84
C VAL A 62 10.04 12.84 -2.24
N VAL A 63 10.45 14.06 -2.60
CA VAL A 63 11.23 14.33 -3.82
C VAL A 63 12.71 14.23 -3.47
N SER A 64 13.44 13.42 -4.21
CA SER A 64 14.89 13.21 -4.05
C SER A 64 15.53 12.96 -5.43
N GLY A 65 16.79 12.53 -5.48
CA GLY A 65 17.53 12.37 -6.73
C GLY A 65 18.11 13.69 -7.25
N SER A 66 18.25 13.82 -8.56
CA SER A 66 18.74 15.05 -9.21
C SER A 66 17.62 15.76 -9.98
N VAL A 67 17.92 16.94 -10.53
CA VAL A 67 16.98 17.69 -11.37
C VAL A 67 16.63 16.89 -12.63
N GLU A 68 17.60 16.20 -13.22
CA GLU A 68 17.48 15.42 -14.46
C GLU A 68 16.82 14.05 -14.23
N LYS A 69 16.96 13.51 -13.02
CA LYS A 69 16.36 12.23 -12.63
C LYS A 69 15.77 12.34 -11.21
N PRO A 70 14.61 13.02 -11.07
CA PRO A 70 13.94 13.11 -9.79
C PRO A 70 13.38 11.73 -9.42
N LEU A 71 13.47 11.39 -8.14
CA LEU A 71 12.83 10.20 -7.57
C LEU A 71 11.64 10.65 -6.72
N LEU A 72 10.48 10.06 -7.00
CA LEU A 72 9.23 10.34 -6.30
C LEU A 72 8.86 9.13 -5.44
N GLY A 73 9.08 9.21 -4.14
CA GLY A 73 8.74 8.08 -3.29
C GLY A 73 9.03 8.30 -1.81
N MET A 74 9.90 7.47 -1.24
CA MET A 74 10.21 7.48 0.18
C MET A 74 11.72 7.48 0.44
N LEU A 75 12.08 7.82 1.68
CA LEU A 75 13.43 7.60 2.18
C LEU A 75 13.43 6.39 3.10
N HIS A 76 14.41 5.52 2.92
CA HIS A 76 14.76 4.51 3.90
C HIS A 76 15.30 5.16 5.18
N ARG A 77 15.39 4.38 6.27
CA ARG A 77 15.90 4.87 7.56
C ARG A 77 17.35 5.34 7.49
N ASP A 78 18.13 4.81 6.57
CA ASP A 78 19.51 5.20 6.28
C ASP A 78 19.62 6.43 5.36
N GLY A 79 18.49 6.97 4.90
CA GLY A 79 18.44 8.11 3.99
C GLY A 79 18.49 7.74 2.51
N THR A 80 18.60 6.45 2.15
CA THR A 80 18.59 6.02 0.75
C THR A 80 17.21 6.29 0.14
N PRO A 81 17.13 6.94 -1.04
CA PRO A 81 15.86 7.18 -1.70
C PRO A 81 15.34 5.94 -2.42
N GLU A 82 14.02 5.78 -2.43
CA GLU A 82 13.31 4.73 -3.14
C GLU A 82 12.19 5.34 -3.99
N ASP A 83 12.16 4.98 -5.27
CA ASP A 83 11.14 5.47 -6.20
C ASP A 83 9.91 4.57 -6.09
N LEU A 84 8.74 5.19 -5.88
CA LEU A 84 7.49 4.47 -5.73
C LEU A 84 6.54 4.68 -6.91
N SER A 85 7.00 5.28 -8.01
CA SER A 85 6.17 5.59 -9.17
C SER A 85 5.57 4.33 -9.82
N ASP A 86 6.25 3.19 -9.72
CA ASP A 86 5.77 1.88 -10.20
C ASP A 86 4.99 1.08 -9.14
N CYS A 87 4.59 1.70 -8.03
CA CYS A 87 3.83 1.00 -6.99
C CYS A 87 2.43 0.61 -7.50
N PRO A 88 2.04 -0.69 -7.48
CA PRO A 88 0.77 -1.18 -8.04
C PRO A 88 -0.48 -0.71 -7.28
N LEU A 89 -0.29 0.01 -6.17
CA LEU A 89 -1.39 0.67 -5.46
C LEU A 89 -1.83 1.98 -6.12
N TYR A 90 -0.95 2.62 -6.88
CA TYR A 90 -1.26 3.87 -7.56
C TYR A 90 -1.91 3.58 -8.92
N PRO A 91 -2.87 4.40 -9.34
CA PRO A 91 -3.39 4.31 -10.70
C PRO A 91 -2.32 4.75 -11.70
N ASP A 92 -2.42 4.30 -12.95
CA ASP A 92 -1.45 4.60 -14.03
C ASP A 92 -1.24 6.11 -14.27
N THR A 93 -2.19 6.95 -13.83
CA THR A 93 -2.06 8.41 -13.88
C THR A 93 -0.96 8.97 -12.97
N PHE A 94 -0.41 8.15 -12.06
CA PHE A 94 0.73 8.48 -11.21
C PHE A 94 2.07 8.10 -11.84
N ALA A 95 2.07 7.41 -13.00
CA ALA A 95 3.29 7.11 -13.72
C ALA A 95 4.11 8.40 -13.93
N PRO A 96 5.44 8.35 -13.77
CA PRO A 96 6.23 9.56 -13.78
C PRO A 96 6.08 10.26 -15.13
N PHE A 97 5.90 11.57 -15.08
CA PHE A 97 6.08 12.40 -16.27
C PHE A 97 7.52 12.22 -16.72
N SER A 98 7.76 11.43 -17.76
CA SER A 98 9.09 11.38 -18.38
C SER A 98 9.27 12.71 -19.12
N PRO A 99 10.19 13.59 -18.70
CA PRO A 99 10.50 14.77 -19.50
C PRO A 99 11.11 14.27 -20.82
N ARG A 100 10.67 14.84 -21.94
CA ARG A 100 11.31 14.65 -23.25
C ARG A 100 12.69 15.31 -23.26
#